data_AF-A0A1R2D538-F1
#
_entry.id   AF-A0A1R2D538-F1
#
_cell.length_a   1.000
_cell.length_b   1.000
_cell.length_c   1.000
_cell.angle_alpha   90.00
_cell.angle_beta   90.00
_cell.angle_gamma   90.00
#
_symmetry.space_group_name_H-M   'P 1'
#
loop_
_entity.id
_entity.type
_entity.pdbx_description
1 polymer ?
#
loop_
_entity_poly.entity_id
_entity_poly.type
_entity_poly.pdbx_seq_one_letter_code
_entity_poly.pdbx_strand_id
1 'polypeptide(L)'
;MDLNEWKKLLNIQETDIIQIITTLDLPNQRIIASDVDRTRTNILSPEEKSQLELLLTFYCKEFNTSYKQGMNEIMAPFLLMAREGLSLSSVYLGFKNFLHKHLPTMFADQSFKPLQAMFLIFRLLLRYFDPRLSTFFLINHVEPQAFVTSWFITLFAAKISNLNCLYYLWKEIIYENDQLFPLYLSLAIIQKNRDKIACFQDKIVPQVISQISLDDLDELKIIINNARQVKRKLPYSIAEKLMSYDIFNLEHIEDIIKNLEKEPCLTILPQEIVHRAYPEVNICKCNDLQCPWRNETGHRVPLVVIDCRTLEKQNAGIFPNSVLLSEAAYSDSEYMLNFPDQFIPMRG
;
A
#
# COMPACT_ATOMS: atom_id res chain seq x y z
N MET A 1 9.01 23.66 7.27
CA MET A 1 7.99 23.08 6.36
C MET A 1 7.43 24.21 5.50
N ASP A 2 7.24 24.04 4.19
CA ASP A 2 6.63 25.10 3.35
C ASP A 2 5.10 25.00 3.41
N LEU A 3 4.46 25.88 4.18
CA LEU A 3 2.99 25.87 4.34
C LEU A 3 2.24 26.20 3.05
N ASN A 4 2.81 26.99 2.15
CA ASN A 4 2.15 27.33 0.89
C ASN A 4 2.15 26.14 -0.07
N GLU A 5 3.21 25.34 -0.06
CA GLU A 5 3.24 24.05 -0.74
C GLU A 5 2.14 23.13 -0.19
N TRP A 6 2.04 22.97 1.13
CA TRP A 6 1.03 22.11 1.76
C TRP A 6 -0.41 22.57 1.52
N LYS A 7 -0.70 23.87 1.61
CA LYS A 7 -2.02 24.41 1.25
C LYS A 7 -2.43 24.03 -0.17
N LYS A 8 -1.50 24.09 -1.13
CA LYS A 8 -1.75 23.66 -2.52
C LYS A 8 -1.96 22.16 -2.64
N LEU A 9 -1.07 21.36 -2.03
CA LEU A 9 -1.16 19.89 -2.06
C LEU A 9 -2.48 19.38 -1.48
N LEU A 10 -2.98 20.03 -0.43
CA LEU A 10 -4.20 19.68 0.28
C LEU A 10 -5.45 20.40 -0.24
N ASN A 11 -5.32 21.20 -1.31
CA ASN A 11 -6.41 22.00 -1.88
C ASN A 11 -7.15 22.87 -0.84
N ILE A 12 -6.40 23.57 0.02
CA ILE A 12 -6.93 24.50 1.02
C ILE A 12 -6.96 25.90 0.40
N GLN A 13 -8.15 26.51 0.28
CA GLN A 13 -8.27 27.90 -0.14
C GLN A 13 -8.33 28.83 1.07
N GLU A 14 -7.73 30.01 0.97
CA GLU A 14 -7.68 30.96 2.11
C GLU A 14 -9.05 31.57 2.44
N THR A 15 -10.01 31.48 1.52
CA THR A 15 -11.40 31.90 1.69
C THR A 15 -12.26 30.88 2.43
N ASP A 16 -11.78 29.65 2.63
CA ASP A 16 -12.54 28.58 3.25
C ASP A 16 -12.49 28.69 4.78
N ILE A 17 -13.32 29.57 5.34
CA ILE A 17 -13.47 29.74 6.78
C ILE A 17 -14.61 28.86 7.26
N ILE A 18 -14.28 27.79 8.00
CA ILE A 18 -15.23 26.90 8.66
C ILE A 18 -15.25 27.23 10.15
N GLN A 19 -16.45 27.48 10.67
CA GLN A 19 -16.67 27.64 12.09
C GLN A 19 -16.77 26.26 12.77
N ILE A 20 -15.68 25.83 13.40
CA ILE A 20 -15.59 24.53 14.07
C ILE A 20 -16.16 24.66 15.48
N ILE A 21 -17.47 24.48 15.61
CA ILE A 21 -18.18 24.48 16.89
C ILE A 21 -19.04 23.24 16.97
N THR A 22 -18.82 22.41 17.99
CA THR A 22 -19.67 21.25 18.25
C THR A 22 -19.61 20.81 19.71
N THR A 23 -20.68 20.17 20.17
CA THR A 23 -20.73 19.47 21.45
C THR A 23 -19.98 18.13 21.38
N LEU A 24 -19.30 17.74 22.45
CA LEU A 24 -18.59 16.46 22.56
C LEU A 24 -19.52 15.37 23.10
N ASP A 25 -20.52 14.98 22.30
CA ASP A 25 -21.65 14.13 22.73
C ASP A 25 -21.92 12.94 21.79
N LEU A 26 -20.90 12.49 21.04
CA LEU A 26 -21.03 11.30 20.21
C LEU A 26 -21.25 10.04 21.07
N PRO A 27 -21.97 9.01 20.55
CA PRO A 27 -22.19 7.77 21.29
C PRO A 27 -20.91 7.10 21.79
N ASN A 28 -19.81 7.23 21.05
CA ASN A 28 -18.50 6.69 21.38
C ASN A 28 -17.45 7.77 21.77
N GLN A 29 -17.88 8.94 22.28
CA GLN A 29 -16.99 10.04 22.66
C GLN A 29 -15.87 9.62 23.63
N ARG A 30 -16.16 8.72 24.59
CA ARG A 30 -15.14 8.22 25.53
C ARG A 30 -13.98 7.50 24.83
N ILE A 31 -14.24 6.87 23.68
CA ILE A 31 -13.20 6.22 22.87
C ILE A 31 -12.32 7.29 22.22
N ILE A 32 -12.93 8.36 21.70
CA ILE A 32 -12.20 9.52 21.14
C ILE A 32 -11.26 10.10 22.20
N ALA A 33 -11.77 10.44 23.38
CA ALA A 33 -10.96 10.99 24.47
C ALA A 33 -9.78 10.07 24.85
N SER A 34 -10.05 8.76 25.00
CA SER A 34 -9.02 7.78 25.34
C SER A 34 -7.93 7.63 24.26
N ASP A 35 -8.31 7.66 22.99
CA ASP A 35 -7.35 7.59 21.89
C ASP A 35 -6.55 8.89 21.77
N VAL A 36 -7.20 10.05 21.91
CA VAL A 36 -6.56 11.38 21.93
C VAL A 36 -5.50 11.47 23.03
N ASP A 37 -5.79 10.94 24.22
CA ASP A 37 -4.84 10.92 25.33
C ASP A 37 -3.56 10.14 25.01
N ARG A 38 -3.71 9.02 24.29
CA ARG A 38 -2.63 8.13 23.86
C ARG A 38 -1.92 8.61 22.59
N THR A 39 -2.55 9.49 21.82
CA THR A 39 -2.02 9.99 20.55
C THR A 39 -0.82 10.90 20.83
N ARG A 40 0.37 10.50 20.33
CA ARG A 40 1.59 11.32 20.39
C ARG A 40 1.80 11.99 21.76
N THR A 41 1.67 11.24 22.85
CA THR A 41 1.59 11.75 24.24
C THR A 41 2.73 12.71 24.62
N ASN A 42 3.93 12.53 24.06
CA ASN A 42 5.10 13.37 24.35
C ASN A 42 5.21 14.62 23.47
N ILE A 43 4.28 14.81 22.52
CA ILE A 43 4.34 15.87 21.51
C ILE A 43 3.17 16.85 21.66
N LEU A 44 1.96 16.36 21.90
CA LEU A 44 0.75 17.19 22.01
C LEU A 44 0.58 17.77 23.42
N SER A 45 0.33 19.08 23.49
CA SER A 45 -0.09 19.76 24.71
C SER A 45 -1.54 19.43 25.10
N PRO A 46 -1.96 19.68 26.35
CA PRO A 46 -3.35 19.46 26.77
C PRO A 46 -4.37 20.23 25.92
N GLU A 47 -4.06 21.48 25.55
CA GLU A 47 -4.92 22.30 24.69
C GLU A 47 -5.08 21.68 23.29
N GLU A 48 -3.98 21.21 22.70
CA GLU A 48 -4.02 20.53 21.39
C GLU A 48 -4.77 19.19 21.47
N LYS A 49 -4.70 18.47 22.59
CA LYS A 49 -5.54 17.28 22.79
C LYS A 49 -7.03 17.64 22.80
N SER A 50 -7.42 18.70 23.50
CA SER A 50 -8.80 19.19 23.47
C SER A 50 -9.23 19.62 22.05
N GLN A 51 -8.35 20.27 21.30
CA GLN A 51 -8.61 20.62 19.89
C GLN A 51 -8.71 19.38 19.00
N LEU A 52 -7.87 18.38 19.21
CA LEU A 52 -7.90 17.11 18.47
C LEU A 52 -9.23 16.38 18.69
N GLU A 53 -9.68 16.29 19.94
CA GLU A 53 -10.99 15.71 20.28
C GLU A 53 -12.13 16.48 19.60
N LEU A 54 -12.12 17.81 19.66
CA LEU A 54 -13.09 18.67 18.99
C LEU A 54 -13.15 18.42 17.48
N LEU A 55 -11.99 18.40 16.81
CA LEU A 55 -11.89 18.20 15.36
C LEU A 55 -12.41 16.82 14.93
N LEU A 56 -12.07 15.77 15.68
CA LEU A 56 -12.53 14.41 15.40
C LEU A 56 -14.04 14.29 15.59
N THR A 57 -14.59 14.87 16.67
CA THR A 57 -16.04 14.89 16.91
C THR A 57 -16.77 15.70 15.85
N PHE A 58 -16.22 16.86 15.45
CA PHE A 58 -16.77 17.70 14.39
C PHE A 58 -16.84 16.94 13.06
N TYR A 59 -15.75 16.26 12.68
CA TYR A 59 -15.73 15.43 11.47
C TYR A 59 -16.82 14.34 11.48
N CYS A 60 -16.90 13.59 12.58
CA CYS A 60 -17.87 12.50 12.70
C CYS A 60 -19.31 13.01 12.55
N LYS A 61 -19.61 14.20 13.07
CA LYS A 61 -20.93 14.83 12.92
C LYS A 61 -21.19 15.36 11.51
N GLU A 62 -20.21 16.03 10.88
CA GLU A 62 -20.35 16.56 9.50
C GLU A 62 -20.68 15.43 8.52
N PHE A 63 -20.03 14.27 8.66
CA PHE A 63 -20.16 13.13 7.75
C PHE A 63 -21.12 12.04 8.23
N ASN A 64 -21.81 12.25 9.36
CA ASN A 64 -22.68 11.26 9.99
C ASN A 64 -22.00 9.87 10.10
N THR A 65 -20.74 9.86 10.50
CA THR A 65 -19.93 8.64 10.66
C THR A 65 -19.57 8.44 12.12
N SER A 66 -19.40 7.18 12.53
CA SER A 66 -18.88 6.86 13.85
C SER A 66 -17.36 7.00 13.88
N TYR A 67 -16.84 7.52 14.99
CA TYR A 67 -15.39 7.56 15.17
C TYR A 67 -14.78 6.17 15.11
N LYS A 68 -13.62 6.07 14.46
CA LYS A 68 -12.83 4.85 14.31
C LYS A 68 -11.38 5.14 14.67
N GLN A 69 -10.79 4.23 15.46
CA GLN A 69 -9.39 4.33 15.87
C GLN A 69 -8.48 4.38 14.63
N GLY A 70 -7.49 5.28 14.67
CA GLY A 70 -6.61 5.60 13.54
C GLY A 70 -6.88 6.99 12.96
N MET A 71 -8.11 7.50 13.05
CA MET A 71 -8.42 8.88 12.63
C MET A 71 -7.63 9.91 13.45
N ASN A 72 -7.48 9.66 14.75
CA ASN A 72 -6.68 10.46 15.67
C ASN A 72 -5.21 10.56 15.23
N GLU A 73 -4.62 9.46 14.78
CA GLU A 73 -3.22 9.40 14.33
C GLU A 73 -2.99 10.17 13.03
N ILE A 74 -4.02 10.27 12.16
CA ILE A 74 -3.97 11.08 10.93
C ILE A 74 -4.21 12.56 11.25
N MET A 75 -5.20 12.88 12.07
CA MET A 75 -5.55 14.28 12.40
C MET A 75 -4.43 14.98 13.19
N ALA A 76 -3.76 14.29 14.11
CA ALA A 76 -2.74 14.89 14.97
C ALA A 76 -1.58 15.56 14.18
N PRO A 77 -0.98 14.94 13.15
CA PRO A 77 -0.02 15.61 12.27
C PRO A 77 -0.56 16.88 11.60
N PHE A 78 -1.83 16.94 11.18
CA PHE A 78 -2.42 18.19 10.64
C PHE A 78 -2.55 19.25 11.72
N LEU A 79 -3.02 18.88 12.92
CA LEU A 79 -3.12 19.79 14.05
C LEU A 79 -1.76 20.40 14.42
N LEU A 80 -0.70 19.60 14.37
CA LEU A 80 0.67 20.07 14.63
C LEU A 80 1.15 21.08 13.60
N MET A 81 0.58 21.11 12.39
CA MET A 81 0.87 22.18 11.43
C MET A 81 0.29 23.55 11.86
N ALA A 82 -0.66 23.59 12.81
CA ALA A 82 -1.16 24.85 13.38
C ALA A 82 -0.06 25.64 14.08
N ARG A 83 0.94 24.94 14.67
CA ARG A 83 2.12 25.57 15.29
C ARG A 83 2.95 26.38 14.31
N GLU A 84 2.90 26.02 13.03
CA GLU A 84 3.62 26.70 11.96
C GLU A 84 2.80 27.87 11.37
N GLY A 85 1.56 28.09 11.83
CA GLY A 85 0.71 29.22 11.43
C GLY A 85 -0.55 28.87 10.62
N LEU A 86 -0.90 27.58 10.48
CA LEU A 86 -2.19 27.18 9.91
C LEU A 86 -3.34 27.46 10.89
N SER A 87 -4.43 28.03 10.39
CA SER A 87 -5.66 28.18 11.18
C SER A 87 -6.29 26.81 11.47
N LEU A 88 -7.09 26.72 12.54
CA LEU A 88 -7.81 25.49 12.87
C LEU A 88 -8.77 25.05 11.73
N SER A 89 -9.36 26.01 11.02
CA SER A 89 -10.17 25.75 9.80
C SER A 89 -9.33 25.07 8.72
N SER A 90 -8.14 25.60 8.45
CA SER A 90 -7.23 25.06 7.45
C SER A 90 -6.69 23.68 7.83
N VAL A 91 -6.42 23.44 9.11
CA VAL A 91 -6.08 22.12 9.65
C VAL A 91 -7.18 21.11 9.34
N TYR A 92 -8.42 21.47 9.67
CA TYR A 92 -9.58 20.62 9.47
C TYR A 92 -9.80 20.29 7.99
N LEU A 93 -9.75 21.31 7.12
CA LEU A 93 -9.86 21.15 5.66
C LEU A 93 -8.74 20.28 5.10
N GLY A 94 -7.50 20.49 5.56
CA GLY A 94 -6.35 19.70 5.16
C GLY A 94 -6.52 18.22 5.49
N PHE A 95 -6.93 17.92 6.73
CA PHE A 95 -7.27 16.56 7.15
C PHE A 95 -8.39 15.97 6.29
N LYS A 96 -9.52 16.68 6.13
CA LYS A 96 -10.69 16.21 5.38
C LYS A 96 -10.31 15.88 3.93
N ASN A 97 -9.64 16.80 3.25
CA ASN A 97 -9.26 16.65 1.85
C ASN A 97 -8.25 15.52 1.67
N PHE A 98 -7.26 15.41 2.58
CA PHE A 98 -6.30 14.32 2.57
C PHE A 98 -6.98 12.96 2.74
N LEU A 99 -7.87 12.85 3.73
CA LEU A 99 -8.56 11.62 4.05
C LEU A 99 -9.46 11.18 2.89
N HIS A 100 -10.27 12.10 2.34
CA HIS A 100 -11.15 11.79 1.20
C HIS A 100 -10.38 11.42 -0.06
N LYS A 101 -9.18 11.97 -0.27
CA LYS A 101 -8.36 11.67 -1.45
C LYS A 101 -7.60 10.35 -1.32
N HIS A 102 -6.99 10.08 -0.16
CA HIS A 102 -6.03 8.99 -0.01
C HIS A 102 -6.54 7.78 0.76
N LEU A 103 -7.61 7.93 1.54
CA LEU A 103 -8.30 6.85 2.23
C LEU A 103 -9.83 6.97 2.05
N PRO A 104 -10.33 7.11 0.80
CA PRO A 104 -11.76 7.26 0.57
C PRO A 104 -12.50 6.08 1.19
N THR A 105 -13.65 6.33 1.84
CA THR A 105 -14.50 5.30 2.48
C THR A 105 -13.86 4.39 3.55
N MET A 106 -12.53 4.45 3.79
CA MET A 106 -11.80 3.65 4.77
C MET A 106 -12.45 3.69 6.16
N PHE A 107 -12.91 4.89 6.56
CA PHE A 107 -13.59 5.11 7.84
C PHE A 107 -15.12 5.23 7.71
N ALA A 108 -15.68 5.13 6.50
CA ALA A 108 -17.13 5.06 6.31
C ALA A 108 -17.66 3.64 6.55
N ASP A 109 -16.95 2.62 6.06
CA ASP A 109 -17.35 1.22 6.22
C ASP A 109 -17.05 0.67 7.62
N GLN A 110 -18.05 0.11 8.29
CA GLN A 110 -17.94 -0.44 9.64
C GLN A 110 -17.05 -1.69 9.72
N SER A 111 -16.87 -2.40 8.61
CA SER A 111 -16.13 -3.67 8.57
C SER A 111 -14.72 -3.57 8.00
N PHE A 112 -14.25 -2.36 7.68
CA PHE A 112 -12.95 -2.09 7.06
C PHE A 112 -12.65 -2.97 5.82
N LYS A 113 -13.65 -3.20 4.94
CA LYS A 113 -13.51 -3.91 3.67
C LYS A 113 -12.40 -3.35 2.77
N PRO A 114 -12.22 -2.03 2.61
CA PRO A 114 -11.08 -1.50 1.85
C PRO A 114 -9.74 -1.99 2.42
N LEU A 115 -9.61 -2.00 3.75
CA LEU A 115 -8.42 -2.52 4.43
C LEU A 115 -8.23 -4.04 4.20
N GLN A 116 -9.32 -4.82 4.23
CA GLN A 116 -9.29 -6.25 3.90
C GLN A 116 -8.77 -6.47 2.48
N ALA A 117 -9.25 -5.70 1.50
CA ALA A 117 -8.77 -5.76 0.13
C ALA A 117 -7.27 -5.39 0.02
N MET A 118 -6.82 -4.35 0.75
CA MET A 118 -5.41 -3.99 0.84
C MET A 118 -4.53 -5.13 1.37
N PHE A 119 -4.99 -5.88 2.39
CA PHE A 119 -4.25 -7.05 2.90
C PHE A 119 -4.12 -8.16 1.85
N LEU A 120 -5.19 -8.43 1.09
CA LEU A 120 -5.18 -9.45 0.04
C LEU A 120 -4.25 -9.06 -1.10
N ILE A 121 -4.30 -7.81 -1.57
CA ILE A 121 -3.38 -7.30 -2.61
C ILE A 121 -1.94 -7.33 -2.10
N PHE A 122 -1.69 -6.91 -0.86
CA PHE A 122 -0.35 -6.96 -0.27
C PHE A 122 0.20 -8.39 -0.20
N ARG A 123 -0.64 -9.37 0.17
CA ARG A 123 -0.27 -10.80 0.15
C ARG A 123 0.15 -11.26 -1.25
N LEU A 124 -0.59 -10.86 -2.29
CA LEU A 124 -0.26 -11.18 -3.68
C LEU A 124 1.05 -10.52 -4.12
N LEU A 125 1.27 -9.25 -3.77
CA LEU A 125 2.52 -8.53 -4.05
C LEU A 125 3.71 -9.17 -3.35
N LEU A 126 3.58 -9.51 -2.05
CA LEU A 126 4.64 -10.17 -1.29
C LEU A 126 5.00 -11.52 -1.92
N ARG A 127 4.01 -12.32 -2.31
CA ARG A 127 4.23 -13.60 -3.00
C ARG A 127 4.94 -13.44 -4.33
N TYR A 128 4.62 -12.39 -5.09
CA TYR A 128 5.24 -12.12 -6.40
C TYR A 128 6.69 -11.65 -6.26
N PHE A 129 6.96 -10.73 -5.34
CA PHE A 129 8.28 -10.08 -5.23
C PHE A 129 9.26 -10.78 -4.28
N ASP A 130 8.77 -11.48 -3.26
CA ASP A 130 9.60 -12.27 -2.34
C ASP A 130 8.88 -13.57 -1.95
N PRO A 131 8.82 -14.57 -2.85
CA PRO A 131 8.14 -15.83 -2.60
C PRO A 131 8.72 -16.58 -1.39
N ARG A 132 10.02 -16.46 -1.14
CA ARG A 132 10.67 -17.09 0.04
C ARG A 132 10.16 -16.48 1.34
N LEU A 133 10.09 -15.16 1.42
CA LEU A 133 9.57 -14.48 2.61
C LEU A 133 8.05 -14.72 2.76
N SER A 134 7.32 -14.79 1.65
CA SER A 134 5.90 -15.18 1.66
C SER A 134 5.70 -16.59 2.23
N THR A 135 6.51 -17.56 1.81
CA THR A 135 6.50 -18.94 2.34
C THR A 135 6.92 -18.97 3.80
N PHE A 136 7.93 -18.19 4.20
CA PHE A 136 8.35 -18.06 5.58
C PHE A 136 7.20 -17.54 6.47
N PHE A 137 6.47 -16.51 6.05
CA PHE A 137 5.29 -16.04 6.79
C PHE A 137 4.19 -17.08 6.85
N LEU A 138 3.95 -17.81 5.76
CA LEU A 138 2.95 -18.89 5.73
C LEU A 138 3.27 -20.00 6.75
N ILE A 139 4.52 -20.47 6.78
CA ILE A 139 4.98 -21.53 7.69
C ILE A 139 4.89 -21.06 9.15
N ASN A 140 5.20 -19.80 9.44
CA ASN A 140 5.15 -19.25 10.78
C ASN A 140 3.76 -18.70 11.17
N HIS A 141 2.72 -18.92 10.35
CA HIS A 141 1.36 -18.42 10.56
C HIS A 141 1.29 -16.90 10.78
N VAL A 142 2.14 -16.15 10.06
CA VAL A 142 2.21 -14.69 10.11
C VAL A 142 1.34 -14.12 9.00
N GLU A 143 0.19 -13.56 9.37
CA GLU A 143 -0.68 -12.87 8.43
C GLU A 143 -0.32 -11.39 8.33
N PRO A 144 -0.40 -10.77 7.13
CA PRO A 144 -0.09 -9.34 6.95
C PRO A 144 -0.76 -8.41 7.95
N GLN A 145 -2.04 -8.68 8.24
CA GLN A 145 -2.86 -7.89 9.18
C GLN A 145 -2.26 -7.77 10.58
N ALA A 146 -1.41 -8.72 11.01
CA ALA A 146 -0.75 -8.65 12.31
C ALA A 146 0.27 -7.50 12.41
N PHE A 147 0.76 -6.95 11.29
CA PHE A 147 1.81 -5.93 11.30
C PHE A 147 1.58 -4.72 10.39
N VAL A 148 0.80 -4.83 9.29
CA VAL A 148 0.52 -3.69 8.40
C VAL A 148 -0.77 -2.92 8.71
N THR A 149 -1.62 -3.40 9.64
CA THR A 149 -2.92 -2.76 9.92
C THR A 149 -2.78 -1.26 10.21
N SER A 150 -1.91 -0.90 11.17
CA SER A 150 -1.71 0.52 11.52
C SER A 150 -1.07 1.32 10.38
N TRP A 151 -0.27 0.69 9.53
CA TRP A 151 0.38 1.35 8.40
C TRP A 151 -0.65 1.80 7.36
N PHE A 152 -1.61 0.94 7.04
CA PHE A 152 -2.63 1.23 6.05
C PHE A 152 -3.73 2.15 6.59
N ILE A 153 -4.27 1.89 7.79
CA ILE A 153 -5.37 2.73 8.32
C ILE A 153 -4.91 4.14 8.67
N THR A 154 -3.61 4.37 8.96
CA THR A 154 -3.09 5.68 9.34
C THR A 154 -2.18 6.31 8.28
N LEU A 155 -2.01 5.68 7.11
CA LEU A 155 -0.96 6.02 6.14
C LEU A 155 0.39 6.28 6.83
N PHE A 156 0.81 5.31 7.65
CA PHE A 156 2.05 5.28 8.41
C PHE A 156 2.17 6.34 9.52
N ALA A 157 1.16 7.17 9.79
CA ALA A 157 1.24 8.20 10.82
C ALA A 157 1.44 7.66 12.25
N ALA A 158 0.88 6.49 12.56
CA ALA A 158 1.10 5.79 13.82
C ALA A 158 2.50 5.14 13.91
N LYS A 159 3.15 4.93 12.76
CA LYS A 159 4.45 4.24 12.67
C LYS A 159 5.63 5.20 12.70
N ILE A 160 5.46 6.42 12.18
CA ILE A 160 6.50 7.44 12.07
C ILE A 160 6.30 8.50 13.17
N SER A 161 7.21 8.55 14.14
CA SER A 161 7.16 9.51 15.24
C SER A 161 7.71 10.87 14.82
N ASN A 162 8.77 10.89 14.01
CA ASN A 162 9.43 12.08 13.49
C ASN A 162 8.56 12.75 12.41
N LEU A 163 8.02 13.92 12.73
CA LEU A 163 7.14 14.67 11.82
C LEU A 163 7.80 15.05 10.50
N ASN A 164 9.11 15.31 10.48
CA ASN A 164 9.82 15.62 9.24
C ASN A 164 9.79 14.43 8.26
N CYS A 165 9.96 13.22 8.78
CA CYS A 165 9.85 11.99 8.00
C CYS A 165 8.41 11.73 7.56
N LEU A 166 7.43 11.94 8.44
CA LEU A 166 6.02 11.71 8.12
C LEU A 166 5.51 12.67 7.04
N TYR A 167 5.78 13.97 7.18
CA TYR A 167 5.40 14.97 6.19
C TYR A 167 6.12 14.74 4.86
N TYR A 168 7.40 14.35 4.88
CA TYR A 168 8.10 13.95 3.67
C TYR A 168 7.42 12.76 3.00
N LEU A 169 7.10 11.70 3.74
CA LEU A 169 6.39 10.53 3.20
C LEU A 169 5.03 10.91 2.60
N TRP A 170 4.21 11.66 3.32
CA TRP A 170 2.89 12.06 2.83
C TRP A 170 2.97 12.91 1.57
N LYS A 171 3.97 13.79 1.48
CA LYS A 171 4.22 14.53 0.25
C LYS A 171 4.52 13.60 -0.93
N GLU A 172 5.38 12.61 -0.73
CA GLU A 172 5.70 11.62 -1.76
C GLU A 172 4.47 10.77 -2.13
N ILE A 173 3.62 10.38 -1.17
CA ILE A 173 2.33 9.70 -1.44
C ILE A 173 1.39 10.58 -2.28
N ILE A 174 1.29 11.88 -1.96
CA ILE A 174 0.48 12.83 -2.73
C ILE A 174 1.00 12.95 -4.17
N TYR A 175 2.32 13.03 -4.36
CA TYR A 175 2.93 13.12 -5.69
C TYR A 175 2.83 11.83 -6.51
N GLU A 176 2.91 10.66 -5.88
CA GLU A 176 2.72 9.38 -6.58
C GLU A 176 1.31 9.26 -7.15
N ASN A 177 0.32 9.88 -6.50
CA ASN A 177 -1.09 9.89 -6.91
C ASN A 177 -1.61 8.49 -7.29
N ASP A 178 -1.25 7.51 -6.47
CA ASP A 178 -1.52 6.09 -6.68
C ASP A 178 -1.96 5.46 -5.35
N GLN A 179 -3.20 4.94 -5.34
CA GLN A 179 -3.82 4.35 -4.16
C GLN A 179 -3.14 3.06 -3.68
N LEU A 180 -2.40 2.37 -4.56
CA LEU A 180 -1.65 1.16 -4.23
C LEU A 180 -0.23 1.46 -3.72
N PHE A 181 0.24 2.71 -3.83
CA PHE A 181 1.59 3.08 -3.39
C PHE A 181 1.92 2.70 -1.93
N PRO A 182 1.00 2.85 -0.95
CA PRO A 182 1.21 2.36 0.40
C PRO A 182 1.55 0.86 0.47
N LEU A 183 1.01 0.04 -0.44
CA LEU A 183 1.29 -1.41 -0.50
C LEU A 183 2.73 -1.68 -0.98
N TYR A 184 3.18 -0.95 -2.01
CA TYR A 184 4.56 -1.04 -2.49
C TYR A 184 5.56 -0.55 -1.44
N LEU A 185 5.21 0.50 -0.70
CA LEU A 185 6.01 1.00 0.41
C LEU A 185 6.15 -0.03 1.52
N SER A 186 5.04 -0.65 1.95
CA SER A 186 5.07 -1.75 2.92
C SER A 186 5.98 -2.89 2.47
N LEU A 187 5.93 -3.27 1.18
CA LEU A 187 6.77 -4.33 0.66
C LEU A 187 8.25 -3.92 0.68
N ALA A 188 8.57 -2.69 0.30
CA ALA A 188 9.93 -2.17 0.36
C ALA A 188 10.49 -2.12 1.80
N ILE A 189 9.67 -1.77 2.79
CA ILE A 189 10.03 -1.81 4.22
C ILE A 189 10.37 -3.24 4.65
N ILE A 190 9.52 -4.20 4.28
CA ILE A 190 9.71 -5.61 4.63
C ILE A 190 10.94 -6.19 3.94
N GLN A 191 11.14 -5.94 2.65
CA GLN A 191 12.30 -6.42 1.91
C GLN A 191 13.62 -5.83 2.43
N LYS A 192 13.63 -4.54 2.79
CA LYS A 192 14.82 -3.91 3.39
C LYS A 192 15.23 -4.56 4.71
N ASN A 193 14.25 -5.06 5.48
CA ASN A 193 14.46 -5.70 6.77
C ASN A 193 14.41 -7.24 6.68
N ARG A 194 14.49 -7.80 5.47
CA ARG A 194 14.32 -9.23 5.20
C ARG A 194 15.20 -10.11 6.08
N ASP A 195 16.50 -9.82 6.13
CA ASP A 195 17.44 -10.66 6.87
C ASP A 195 17.15 -10.62 8.37
N LYS A 196 16.85 -9.43 8.91
CA LYS A 196 16.43 -9.28 10.31
C LYS A 196 15.16 -10.08 10.60
N ILE A 197 14.17 -10.03 9.71
CA ILE A 197 12.91 -10.77 9.86
C ILE A 197 13.13 -12.28 9.79
N ALA A 198 13.95 -12.73 8.84
CA ALA A 198 14.22 -14.16 8.60
C ALA A 198 15.08 -14.81 9.70
N CYS A 199 15.77 -14.02 10.54
CA CYS A 199 16.54 -14.55 11.68
C CYS A 199 15.66 -15.05 12.84
N PHE A 200 14.37 -14.72 12.88
CA PHE A 200 13.46 -15.14 13.96
C PHE A 200 12.58 -16.29 13.51
N GLN A 201 12.13 -17.12 14.46
CA GLN A 201 11.11 -18.15 14.25
C GLN A 201 9.86 -17.80 15.08
N ASP A 202 8.70 -18.35 14.71
CA ASP A 202 7.42 -18.28 15.44
C ASP A 202 6.70 -16.90 15.49
N LYS A 203 5.75 -16.77 16.43
CA LYS A 203 4.84 -15.63 16.67
C LYS A 203 5.51 -14.29 17.00
N ILE A 204 6.84 -14.24 17.05
CA ILE A 204 7.60 -13.03 17.38
C ILE A 204 7.80 -12.15 16.12
N VAL A 205 7.64 -12.71 14.92
CA VAL A 205 7.84 -11.98 13.65
C VAL A 205 7.03 -10.67 13.56
N PRO A 206 5.72 -10.62 13.87
CA PRO A 206 4.97 -9.36 13.89
C PRO A 206 5.57 -8.32 14.86
N GLN A 207 6.09 -8.76 16.01
CA GLN A 207 6.74 -7.88 16.99
C GLN A 207 8.07 -7.33 16.46
N VAL A 208 8.85 -8.13 15.73
CA VAL A 208 10.08 -7.66 15.09
C VAL A 208 9.76 -6.59 14.03
N ILE A 209 8.71 -6.83 13.23
CA ILE A 209 8.26 -5.86 12.22
C ILE A 209 7.74 -4.57 12.89
N SER A 210 7.05 -4.68 14.03
CA SER A 210 6.57 -3.51 14.77
C SER A 210 7.71 -2.65 15.35
N GLN A 211 8.90 -3.21 15.54
CA GLN A 211 10.10 -2.50 16.00
C GLN A 211 10.89 -1.78 14.89
N ILE A 212 10.60 -2.03 13.61
CA ILE A 212 11.29 -1.32 12.50
C ILE A 212 11.08 0.18 12.64
N SER A 213 12.13 1.00 12.72
CA SER A 213 11.98 2.46 12.74
C SER A 213 11.93 3.01 11.31
N LEU A 214 11.17 4.09 11.13
CA LEU A 214 11.07 4.86 9.88
C LEU A 214 11.35 6.36 10.14
N ASP A 215 12.02 6.66 11.25
CA ASP A 215 12.26 8.03 11.73
C ASP A 215 13.56 8.66 11.23
N ASP A 216 14.32 7.94 10.41
CA ASP A 216 15.50 8.44 9.69
C ASP A 216 15.12 8.80 8.25
N LEU A 217 15.37 10.06 7.88
CA LEU A 217 14.90 10.63 6.61
C LEU A 217 15.62 10.04 5.40
N ASP A 218 16.90 9.73 5.52
CA ASP A 218 17.68 9.22 4.38
C ASP A 218 17.39 7.73 4.14
N GLU A 219 17.23 6.95 5.21
CA GLU A 219 16.70 5.60 5.15
C GLU A 219 15.29 5.57 4.53
N LEU A 220 14.41 6.52 4.90
CA LEU A 220 13.07 6.62 4.36
C LEU A 220 13.08 6.95 2.86
N LYS A 221 13.92 7.87 2.39
CA LYS A 221 14.09 8.17 0.95
C LYS A 221 14.50 6.92 0.16
N ILE A 222 15.41 6.12 0.70
CA ILE A 222 15.84 4.86 0.07
C ILE A 222 14.65 3.89 -0.02
N ILE A 223 13.85 3.76 1.04
CA ILE A 223 12.66 2.89 1.07
C ILE A 223 11.63 3.34 0.03
N ILE A 224 11.34 4.65 -0.05
CA ILE A 224 10.40 5.21 -1.03
C ILE A 224 10.89 4.96 -2.46
N ASN A 225 12.19 5.12 -2.71
CA ASN A 225 12.77 4.78 -4.02
C ASN A 225 12.67 3.29 -4.33
N ASN A 226 12.88 2.41 -3.35
CA ASN A 226 12.67 0.97 -3.54
C ASN A 226 11.20 0.64 -3.83
N ALA A 227 10.24 1.30 -3.19
CA ALA A 227 8.82 1.15 -3.48
C ALA A 227 8.47 1.53 -4.93
N ARG A 228 9.07 2.62 -5.45
CA ARG A 228 8.96 2.99 -6.87
C ARG A 228 9.56 1.93 -7.79
N GLN A 229 10.67 1.31 -7.40
CA GLN A 229 11.27 0.22 -8.18
C GLN A 229 10.37 -1.02 -8.17
N VAL A 230 9.73 -1.36 -7.04
CA VAL A 230 8.71 -2.42 -6.97
C VAL A 230 7.59 -2.14 -7.96
N LYS A 231 7.00 -0.95 -7.91
CA LYS A 231 5.95 -0.52 -8.86
C LYS A 231 6.41 -0.64 -10.32
N ARG A 232 7.61 -0.16 -10.66
CA ARG A 232 8.19 -0.21 -12.02
C ARG A 232 8.52 -1.63 -12.51
N LYS A 233 8.71 -2.57 -11.59
CA LYS A 233 9.01 -3.98 -11.88
C LYS A 233 7.76 -4.85 -12.01
N LEU A 234 6.56 -4.28 -11.85
CA LEU A 234 5.33 -5.00 -12.17
C LEU A 234 5.15 -5.10 -13.69
N PRO A 235 4.79 -6.30 -14.21
CA PRO A 235 4.21 -6.42 -15.53
C PRO A 235 2.99 -5.52 -15.68
N TYR A 236 2.80 -4.97 -16.86
CA TYR A 236 1.78 -3.95 -17.06
C TYR A 236 0.39 -4.56 -16.86
N SER A 237 0.11 -5.79 -17.30
CA SER A 237 -1.21 -6.37 -17.13
C SER A 237 -1.52 -6.64 -15.66
N ILE A 238 -0.50 -6.91 -14.85
CA ILE A 238 -0.65 -7.01 -13.40
C ILE A 238 -0.95 -5.64 -12.82
N ALA A 239 -0.19 -4.60 -13.20
CA ALA A 239 -0.41 -3.24 -12.73
C ALA A 239 -1.83 -2.75 -13.08
N GLU A 240 -2.28 -2.96 -14.33
CA GLU A 240 -3.63 -2.58 -14.77
C GLU A 240 -4.71 -3.37 -14.01
N LYS A 241 -4.56 -4.70 -13.87
CA LYS A 241 -5.52 -5.52 -13.09
C LYS A 241 -5.62 -5.00 -11.65
N LEU A 242 -4.50 -4.71 -11.01
CA LEU A 242 -4.50 -4.20 -9.64
C LEU A 242 -5.14 -2.81 -9.55
N MET A 243 -4.83 -1.90 -10.48
CA MET A 243 -5.42 -0.56 -10.53
C MET A 243 -6.91 -0.57 -10.88
N SER A 244 -7.39 -1.62 -11.55
CA SER A 244 -8.82 -1.79 -11.86
C SER A 244 -9.66 -2.16 -10.64
N TYR A 245 -9.03 -2.66 -9.56
CA TYR A 245 -9.73 -2.86 -8.30
C TYR A 245 -9.93 -1.52 -7.60
N ASP A 246 -11.12 -0.95 -7.76
CA ASP A 246 -11.57 0.20 -6.97
C ASP A 246 -11.89 -0.24 -5.53
N ILE A 247 -10.84 -0.47 -4.74
CA ILE A 247 -10.91 -1.01 -3.38
C ILE A 247 -11.63 -0.08 -2.38
N PHE A 248 -11.93 1.15 -2.80
CA PHE A 248 -12.63 2.13 -1.97
C PHE A 248 -14.08 2.35 -2.41
N ASN A 249 -14.53 1.68 -3.48
CA ASN A 249 -15.94 1.63 -3.85
C ASN A 249 -16.67 0.54 -3.08
N LEU A 250 -17.45 0.96 -2.07
CA LEU A 250 -18.20 0.06 -1.20
C LEU A 250 -19.31 -0.72 -1.91
N GLU A 251 -19.79 -0.29 -3.07
CA GLU A 251 -20.83 -1.01 -3.83
C GLU A 251 -20.32 -2.32 -4.42
N HIS A 252 -19.02 -2.39 -4.76
CA HIS A 252 -18.40 -3.54 -5.42
C HIS A 252 -17.32 -4.22 -4.58
N ILE A 253 -17.00 -3.68 -3.40
CA ILE A 253 -15.87 -4.15 -2.58
C ILE A 253 -15.98 -5.62 -2.18
N GLU A 254 -17.19 -6.13 -1.94
CA GLU A 254 -17.37 -7.54 -1.60
C GLU A 254 -16.98 -8.48 -2.76
N ASP A 255 -17.32 -8.11 -3.99
CA ASP A 255 -16.99 -8.91 -5.17
C ASP A 255 -15.49 -8.83 -5.47
N ILE A 256 -14.89 -7.65 -5.28
CA ILE A 256 -13.44 -7.46 -5.33
C ILE A 256 -12.74 -8.39 -4.33
N ILE A 257 -13.19 -8.42 -3.07
CA ILE A 257 -12.62 -9.28 -2.03
C ILE A 257 -12.77 -10.76 -2.39
N LYS A 258 -13.98 -11.20 -2.78
CA LYS A 258 -14.22 -12.60 -3.20
C LYS A 258 -13.33 -13.02 -4.37
N ASN A 259 -13.06 -12.10 -5.30
CA ASN A 259 -12.16 -12.36 -6.41
C ASN A 259 -10.71 -12.46 -5.90
N LEU A 260 -10.23 -11.50 -5.13
CA LEU A 260 -8.88 -11.49 -4.56
C LEU A 260 -8.58 -12.69 -3.64
N GLU A 261 -9.58 -13.20 -2.91
CA GLU A 261 -9.44 -14.40 -2.07
C GLU A 261 -9.18 -15.66 -2.89
N LYS A 262 -9.78 -15.76 -4.09
CA LYS A 262 -9.62 -16.89 -5.01
C LYS A 262 -8.31 -16.85 -5.79
N GLU A 263 -7.63 -15.72 -5.85
CA GLU A 263 -6.40 -15.55 -6.61
C GLU A 263 -5.21 -16.19 -5.86
N PRO A 264 -4.57 -17.24 -6.42
CA PRO A 264 -3.39 -17.83 -5.80
C PRO A 264 -2.12 -17.04 -6.10
N CYS A 265 -2.09 -16.21 -7.15
CA CYS A 265 -0.92 -15.39 -7.50
C CYS A 265 -1.34 -14.27 -8.45
N LEU A 266 -0.43 -13.33 -8.71
CA LEU A 266 -0.66 -12.31 -9.74
C LEU A 266 -0.54 -12.94 -11.13
N THR A 267 -1.48 -12.62 -12.01
CA THR A 267 -1.61 -13.23 -13.34
C THR A 267 -1.18 -12.26 -14.43
N ILE A 268 -0.37 -12.73 -15.38
CA ILE A 268 0.02 -11.98 -16.58
C ILE A 268 -0.94 -12.33 -17.72
N LEU A 269 -1.41 -11.34 -18.48
CA LEU A 269 -2.26 -11.59 -19.64
C LEU A 269 -1.43 -12.26 -20.76
N PRO A 270 -1.98 -13.29 -21.46
CA PRO A 270 -1.29 -13.92 -22.59
C PRO A 270 -0.86 -12.93 -23.67
N GLN A 271 -1.68 -11.89 -23.90
CA GLN A 271 -1.35 -10.82 -24.84
C GLN A 271 -0.05 -10.09 -24.46
N GLU A 272 0.21 -9.87 -23.17
CA GLU A 272 1.47 -9.26 -22.72
C GLU A 272 2.66 -10.20 -22.94
N ILE A 273 2.47 -11.51 -22.74
CA ILE A 273 3.51 -12.51 -23.02
C ILE A 273 3.86 -12.52 -24.52
N VAL A 274 2.86 -12.57 -25.40
CA VAL A 274 3.05 -12.55 -26.85
C VAL A 274 3.69 -11.23 -27.29
N HIS A 275 3.22 -10.10 -26.76
CA HIS A 275 3.78 -8.78 -27.05
C HIS A 275 5.27 -8.68 -26.72
N ARG A 276 5.66 -9.23 -25.57
CA ARG A 276 7.05 -9.20 -25.09
C ARG A 276 7.95 -10.21 -25.81
N ALA A 277 7.40 -11.36 -26.20
CA ALA A 277 8.14 -12.38 -26.93
C ALA A 277 8.34 -12.03 -28.42
N TYR A 278 7.39 -11.29 -29.01
CA TYR A 278 7.35 -10.93 -30.43
C TYR A 278 7.02 -9.45 -30.63
N PRO A 279 7.92 -8.52 -30.22
CA PRO A 279 7.66 -7.09 -30.31
C PRO A 279 7.38 -6.62 -31.75
N GLU A 280 7.93 -7.29 -32.76
CA GLU A 280 7.71 -6.99 -34.19
C GLU A 280 6.23 -7.06 -34.63
N VAL A 281 5.39 -7.80 -33.91
CA VAL A 281 3.96 -7.98 -34.24
C VAL A 281 3.17 -6.68 -34.03
N ASN A 282 3.72 -5.72 -33.28
CA ASN A 282 3.13 -4.40 -33.00
C ASN A 282 1.62 -4.47 -32.70
N ILE A 283 1.28 -5.02 -31.53
CA ILE A 283 -0.08 -5.36 -31.14
C ILE A 283 -0.95 -4.10 -30.92
N CYS A 284 -0.35 -2.97 -30.52
CA CYS A 284 -1.08 -1.74 -30.27
C CYS A 284 -0.69 -0.62 -31.22
N LYS A 285 -1.69 -0.07 -31.93
CA LYS A 285 -1.53 1.03 -32.90
C LYS A 285 -2.15 2.35 -32.43
N CYS A 286 -2.42 2.51 -31.13
CA CYS A 286 -2.99 3.75 -30.62
C CYS A 286 -1.93 4.88 -30.62
N ASN A 287 -2.43 6.12 -30.60
CA ASN A 287 -1.61 7.33 -30.54
C ASN A 287 -1.26 7.75 -29.11
N ASP A 288 -1.67 6.98 -28.10
CA ASP A 288 -1.37 7.28 -26.70
C ASP A 288 0.08 6.88 -26.37
N LEU A 289 0.93 7.89 -26.19
CA LEU A 289 2.35 7.73 -25.87
C LEU A 289 2.58 7.03 -24.52
N GLN A 290 1.59 7.03 -23.62
CA GLN A 290 1.67 6.33 -22.33
C GLN A 290 1.07 4.92 -22.37
N CYS A 291 0.54 4.50 -23.53
CA CYS A 291 -0.04 3.17 -23.66
C CYS A 291 1.02 2.09 -23.43
N PRO A 292 0.86 1.23 -22.42
CA PRO A 292 1.85 0.22 -22.04
C PRO A 292 1.98 -0.90 -23.08
N TRP A 293 1.02 -1.00 -23.99
CA TRP A 293 1.02 -1.95 -25.10
C TRP A 293 1.80 -1.49 -26.33
N ARG A 294 2.33 -0.26 -26.34
CA ARG A 294 3.18 0.21 -27.44
C ARG A 294 4.60 -0.33 -27.26
N ASN A 295 5.25 -0.72 -28.37
CA ASN A 295 6.63 -1.21 -28.32
C ASN A 295 7.64 -0.17 -27.80
N GLU A 296 7.36 1.11 -28.07
CA GLU A 296 8.23 2.24 -27.77
C GLU A 296 8.35 2.54 -26.27
N THR A 297 7.41 2.07 -25.43
CA THR A 297 7.46 2.31 -23.98
C THR A 297 8.52 1.46 -23.28
N GLY A 298 9.05 0.43 -23.95
CA GLY A 298 10.16 -0.40 -23.50
C GLY A 298 9.80 -1.26 -22.28
N HIS A 299 9.73 -2.57 -22.44
CA HIS A 299 9.44 -3.50 -21.35
C HIS A 299 10.67 -3.71 -20.47
N ARG A 300 10.57 -3.38 -19.18
CA ARG A 300 11.72 -3.33 -18.26
C ARG A 300 11.97 -4.63 -17.49
N VAL A 301 11.11 -5.62 -17.63
CA VAL A 301 11.14 -6.86 -16.83
C VAL A 301 11.22 -8.07 -17.76
N PRO A 302 12.34 -8.81 -17.77
CA PRO A 302 12.46 -10.02 -18.58
C PRO A 302 11.46 -11.07 -18.11
N LEU A 303 10.94 -11.86 -19.06
CA LEU A 303 10.02 -12.97 -18.77
C LEU A 303 10.68 -14.30 -19.12
N VAL A 304 10.52 -15.27 -18.23
CA VAL A 304 10.80 -16.67 -18.51
C VAL A 304 9.46 -17.40 -18.47
N VAL A 305 9.08 -18.02 -19.58
CA VAL A 305 7.86 -18.80 -19.67
C VAL A 305 8.19 -20.23 -19.26
N ILE A 306 7.55 -20.70 -18.19
CA ILE A 306 7.69 -22.09 -17.72
C ILE A 306 6.43 -22.85 -18.10
N ASP A 307 6.60 -23.91 -18.88
CA ASP A 307 5.52 -24.81 -19.29
C ASP A 307 5.30 -25.86 -18.19
N CYS A 308 4.16 -25.80 -17.51
CA CYS A 308 3.79 -26.71 -16.44
C CYS A 308 2.91 -27.88 -16.90
N ARG A 309 2.82 -28.13 -18.22
CA ARG A 309 2.08 -29.28 -18.78
C ARG A 309 2.93 -30.55 -18.72
N THR A 310 2.31 -31.71 -19.00
CA THR A 310 3.05 -32.97 -19.18
C THR A 310 3.88 -32.94 -20.46
N LEU A 311 4.95 -33.73 -20.51
CA LEU A 311 5.80 -33.87 -21.70
C LEU A 311 4.98 -34.25 -22.96
N GLU A 312 4.00 -35.14 -22.81
CA GLU A 312 3.08 -35.52 -23.89
C GLU A 312 2.31 -34.32 -24.47
N LYS A 313 1.73 -33.48 -23.60
CA LYS A 313 0.99 -32.27 -24.01
C LYS A 313 1.90 -31.22 -24.62
N GLN A 314 3.15 -31.13 -24.15
CA GLN A 314 4.14 -30.24 -24.72
C GLN A 314 4.55 -30.70 -26.13
N ASN A 315 4.76 -32.01 -26.34
CA ASN A 315 5.09 -32.57 -27.65
C ASN A 315 3.98 -32.32 -28.70
N ALA A 316 2.73 -32.19 -28.28
CA ALA A 316 1.62 -31.80 -29.16
C ALA A 316 1.68 -30.33 -29.63
N GLY A 317 2.44 -29.47 -28.95
CA GLY A 317 2.62 -28.07 -29.33
C GLY A 317 3.34 -27.26 -28.24
N ILE A 318 4.35 -26.50 -28.62
CA ILE A 318 5.26 -25.77 -27.73
C ILE A 318 5.09 -24.26 -27.94
N PHE A 319 5.00 -23.50 -26.84
CA PHE A 319 5.17 -22.06 -26.91
C PHE A 319 6.67 -21.76 -27.06
N PRO A 320 7.14 -21.11 -28.13
CA PRO A 320 8.57 -20.89 -28.33
C PRO A 320 9.19 -20.09 -27.17
N ASN A 321 10.47 -20.32 -26.89
CA ASN A 321 11.20 -19.71 -25.77
C ASN A 321 10.58 -19.99 -24.39
N SER A 322 9.95 -21.16 -24.23
CA SER A 322 9.52 -21.69 -22.93
C SER A 322 10.41 -22.85 -22.46
N VAL A 323 10.42 -23.08 -21.15
CA VAL A 323 11.14 -24.18 -20.50
C VAL A 323 10.14 -25.10 -19.83
N LEU A 324 10.24 -26.41 -20.05
CA LEU A 324 9.40 -27.38 -19.35
C LEU A 324 9.76 -27.44 -17.86
N LEU A 325 8.76 -27.43 -16.99
CA LEU A 325 8.95 -27.66 -15.56
C LEU A 325 9.38 -29.11 -15.32
N SER A 326 10.47 -29.28 -14.58
CA SER A 326 10.98 -30.62 -14.21
C SER A 326 9.97 -31.37 -13.34
N GLU A 327 9.81 -32.68 -13.57
CA GLU A 327 8.91 -33.54 -12.79
C GLU A 327 9.22 -33.52 -11.29
N ALA A 328 10.48 -33.30 -10.91
CA ALA A 328 10.90 -33.17 -9.51
C ALA A 328 10.20 -32.01 -8.79
N ALA A 329 9.81 -30.95 -9.50
CA ALA A 329 9.14 -29.79 -8.90
C ALA A 329 7.72 -30.10 -8.39
N TYR A 330 7.10 -31.19 -8.85
CA TYR A 330 5.77 -31.60 -8.40
C TYR A 330 5.80 -32.42 -7.10
N SER A 331 6.96 -32.99 -6.74
CA SER A 331 7.14 -33.83 -5.56
C SER A 331 8.03 -33.21 -4.48
N ASP A 332 8.91 -32.27 -4.84
CA ASP A 332 9.84 -31.60 -3.95
C ASP A 332 9.55 -30.08 -3.91
N SER A 333 9.06 -29.62 -2.76
CA SER A 333 8.72 -28.21 -2.54
C SER A 333 9.94 -27.30 -2.45
N GLU A 334 11.08 -27.81 -1.98
CA GLU A 334 12.34 -27.06 -1.93
C GLU A 334 12.91 -26.92 -3.34
N TYR A 335 12.85 -27.99 -4.14
CA TYR A 335 13.19 -27.93 -5.56
C TYR A 335 12.32 -26.90 -6.29
N MET A 336 11.00 -26.90 -6.10
CA MET A 336 10.11 -25.91 -6.71
C MET A 336 10.44 -24.47 -6.31
N LEU A 337 10.77 -24.25 -5.03
CA LEU A 337 11.13 -22.93 -4.52
C LEU A 337 12.44 -22.40 -5.13
N ASN A 338 13.39 -23.30 -5.41
CA ASN A 338 14.69 -22.97 -5.98
C ASN A 338 14.74 -23.08 -7.51
N PHE A 339 13.73 -23.67 -8.15
CA PHE A 339 13.66 -23.82 -9.62
C PHE A 339 13.88 -22.50 -10.38
N PRO A 340 13.34 -21.34 -9.94
CA PRO A 340 13.59 -20.08 -10.62
C PRO A 340 15.05 -19.59 -10.58
N ASP A 341 15.85 -20.06 -9.61
CA ASP A 341 17.23 -19.56 -9.42
C ASP A 341 18.16 -19.93 -10.57
N GLN A 342 17.84 -21.00 -11.32
CA GLN A 342 18.61 -21.38 -12.51
C GLN A 342 18.60 -20.29 -13.60
N PHE A 343 17.62 -19.38 -13.56
CA PHE A 343 17.50 -18.26 -14.51
C PHE A 343 18.11 -16.96 -14.00
N ILE A 344 18.71 -16.94 -12.80
CA ILE A 344 19.42 -15.76 -12.27
C ILE A 344 20.49 -15.24 -13.26
N PRO A 345 21.32 -16.08 -13.92
CA PRO A 345 22.30 -15.59 -14.89
C PRO A 345 21.68 -14.88 -16.12
N MET A 346 20.39 -15.08 -16.38
CA MET A 346 19.67 -14.42 -17.47
C MET A 346 19.13 -13.04 -17.08
N ARG A 347 19.18 -12.68 -15.79
CA ARG A 347 18.98 -11.31 -15.32
C ARG A 347 20.26 -10.52 -15.63
N GLY A 348 20.38 -10.04 -16.86
CA GLY A 348 21.53 -9.23 -17.31
C GLY A 348 21.88 -8.08 -16.39
#